data_AF-A0A0M4KES3-F1
#
_entry.id   AF-A0A0M4KES3-F1
#
_cell.length_a   1.000
_cell.length_b   1.000
_cell.length_c   1.000
_cell.angle_alpha   90.00
_cell.angle_beta   90.00
_cell.angle_gamma   90.00
#
_symmetry.space_group_name_H-M   'P 1'
#
loop_
_entity.id
_entity.type
_entity.pdbx_description
1 polymer ?
#
loop_
_entity_poly.entity_id
_entity_poly.type
_entity_poly.pdbx_seq_one_letter_code
_entity_poly.pdbx_strand_id
1 'polypeptide(L)'
;MRIIPYEIYKYAPDITLTALRKEFGMHDYCLNLKPNNKAMQPFLDLGRNYFNLLIFNWKNEMDKRGYYVNSFHSFYSLNNSFHQVETDYFLILECIIQWELKDFLPYNTKLTWYKISQIYLENSSLKLKSFTIKDYNSLLKWYKQNFMVLNQANKWKPKNLDINKVTQYFKNYFDNN
;
A
#
# COMPACT_ATOMS: atom_id res chain seq x y z
N MET A 1 10.84 -0.38 1.12
CA MET A 1 10.30 0.05 2.42
C MET A 1 9.32 1.14 2.06
N ARG A 2 8.03 0.84 2.18
CA ARG A 2 6.94 1.62 1.60
C ARG A 2 5.69 1.39 2.45
N ILE A 3 5.05 2.50 2.79
CA ILE A 3 3.78 2.54 3.50
C ILE A 3 2.77 1.67 2.77
N ILE A 4 2.11 0.82 3.56
CA ILE A 4 1.00 0.00 3.13
C ILE A 4 -0.27 0.70 3.64
N PRO A 5 -1.26 0.95 2.76
CA PRO A 5 -2.55 1.51 3.17
C PRO A 5 -3.19 0.66 4.28
N TYR A 6 -3.70 1.30 5.32
CA TYR A 6 -4.25 0.57 6.48
C TYR A 6 -5.48 -0.26 6.11
N GLU A 7 -6.21 0.18 5.09
CA GLU A 7 -7.43 -0.45 4.58
C GLU A 7 -7.15 -1.90 4.17
N ILE A 8 -5.99 -2.17 3.57
CA ILE A 8 -5.63 -3.49 3.08
C ILE A 8 -4.94 -4.38 4.11
N TYR A 9 -4.74 -3.93 5.35
CA TYR A 9 -4.04 -4.71 6.39
C TYR A 9 -4.66 -6.07 6.62
N LYS A 10 -5.99 -6.19 6.64
CA LYS A 10 -6.70 -7.48 6.80
C LYS A 10 -6.34 -8.54 5.75
N TYR A 11 -5.83 -8.13 4.59
CA TYR A 11 -5.38 -9.03 3.51
C TYR A 11 -3.84 -9.07 3.37
N ALA A 12 -3.13 -8.17 4.03
CA ALA A 12 -1.69 -8.02 3.88
C ALA A 12 -0.95 -9.30 4.31
N PRO A 13 0.04 -9.78 3.54
CA PRO A 13 0.87 -10.92 3.94
C PRO A 13 1.63 -10.64 5.24
N ASP A 14 1.83 -11.65 6.08
CA ASP A 14 2.45 -11.45 7.42
C ASP A 14 3.84 -10.82 7.35
N ILE A 15 4.65 -11.20 6.35
CA ILE A 15 5.97 -10.62 6.15
C ILE A 15 5.92 -9.11 5.89
N THR A 16 4.82 -8.62 5.32
CA THR A 16 4.66 -7.19 4.99
C THR A 16 4.22 -6.40 6.22
N LEU A 17 3.29 -6.93 7.02
CA LEU A 17 2.87 -6.32 8.29
C LEU A 17 3.98 -6.31 9.34
N THR A 18 4.78 -7.37 9.41
CA THR A 18 5.92 -7.43 10.33
C THR A 18 7.05 -6.47 9.91
N ALA A 19 7.21 -6.24 8.61
CA ALA A 19 8.17 -5.27 8.08
C ALA A 19 7.76 -3.80 8.31
N LEU A 20 6.45 -3.51 8.29
CA LEU A 20 5.84 -2.18 8.54
C LEU A 20 6.31 -1.52 9.84
N ARG A 21 6.68 -2.32 10.85
CA ARG A 21 7.22 -1.82 12.12
C ARG A 21 8.39 -0.83 11.94
N LYS A 22 9.23 -1.05 10.94
CA LYS A 22 10.38 -0.17 10.64
C LYS A 22 9.96 1.15 10.01
N GLU A 23 8.70 1.25 9.58
CA GLU A 23 8.22 2.32 8.72
C GLU A 23 7.48 3.43 9.48
N PHE A 24 7.19 3.23 10.77
CA PHE A 24 6.45 4.21 11.57
C PHE A 24 7.24 5.46 11.97
N GLY A 25 8.56 5.47 11.77
CA GLY A 25 9.40 6.67 11.81
C GLY A 25 9.62 7.34 10.45
N MET A 26 9.03 6.82 9.37
CA MET A 26 9.36 7.26 8.00
C MET A 26 8.83 8.64 7.64
N HIS A 27 7.75 9.12 8.28
CA HIS A 27 7.24 10.47 8.04
C HIS A 27 8.32 11.51 8.35
N ASP A 28 8.80 11.52 9.60
CA ASP A 28 9.80 12.51 10.04
C ASP A 28 11.15 12.27 9.37
N TYR A 29 11.53 11.02 9.15
CA TYR A 29 12.74 10.69 8.41
C TYR A 29 12.71 11.25 6.97
N CYS A 30 11.61 11.05 6.24
CA CYS A 30 11.49 11.55 4.87
C CYS A 30 11.44 13.08 4.84
N LEU A 31 10.68 13.72 5.72
CA LEU A 31 10.61 15.19 5.76
C LEU A 31 11.98 15.83 6.03
N ASN A 32 12.80 15.23 6.89
CA ASN A 32 14.08 15.81 7.30
C ASN A 32 15.26 15.40 6.39
N LEU A 33 15.28 14.16 5.89
CA LEU A 33 16.47 13.58 5.24
C LEU A 33 16.24 13.16 3.78
N LYS A 34 14.99 12.98 3.35
CA LYS A 34 14.65 12.58 1.97
C LYS A 34 13.37 13.28 1.46
N PRO A 35 13.34 14.61 1.42
CA PRO A 35 12.14 15.37 1.05
C PRO A 35 11.67 15.09 -0.39
N ASN A 36 12.58 14.66 -1.27
CA ASN A 36 12.29 14.37 -2.68
C ASN A 36 11.97 12.88 -2.94
N ASN A 37 11.49 12.14 -1.94
CA ASN A 37 11.18 10.72 -2.10
C ASN A 37 9.88 10.52 -2.89
N LYS A 38 10.02 10.49 -4.22
CA LYS A 38 8.91 10.29 -5.17
C LYS A 38 8.09 9.02 -4.96
N ALA A 39 8.61 8.00 -4.27
CA ALA A 39 7.83 6.79 -3.99
C ALA A 39 6.86 6.97 -2.82
N MET A 40 7.14 7.93 -1.93
CA MET A 40 6.42 8.14 -0.68
C MET A 40 5.58 9.41 -0.67
N GLN A 41 5.80 10.31 -1.63
CA GLN A 41 5.25 11.66 -1.61
C GLN A 41 3.73 11.72 -1.35
N PRO A 42 2.86 10.95 -2.04
CA PRO A 42 1.42 11.02 -1.78
C PRO A 42 1.03 10.63 -0.36
N PHE A 43 1.79 9.73 0.29
CA PHE A 43 1.54 9.39 1.68
C PHE A 43 2.03 10.49 2.63
N LEU A 44 3.14 11.14 2.30
CA LEU A 44 3.63 12.31 3.05
C LEU A 44 2.64 13.48 2.95
N ASP A 45 2.01 13.66 1.79
CA ASP A 45 1.01 14.70 1.55
C ASP A 45 -0.27 14.49 2.40
N LEU A 46 -0.58 13.26 2.81
CA LEU A 46 -1.65 12.96 3.79
C LEU A 46 -1.27 13.33 5.24
N GLY A 47 0.00 13.67 5.47
CA GLY A 47 0.50 14.25 6.70
C GLY A 47 0.47 13.33 7.92
N ARG A 48 0.88 13.88 9.08
CA ARG A 48 1.05 13.14 10.33
C ARG A 48 -0.20 12.39 10.79
N ASN A 49 -1.38 12.94 10.51
CA ASN A 49 -2.66 12.31 10.86
C ASN A 49 -2.78 10.91 10.27
N TYR A 50 -2.44 10.75 8.98
CA TYR A 50 -2.49 9.47 8.30
C TYR A 50 -1.52 8.47 8.92
N PHE A 51 -0.30 8.88 9.27
CA PHE A 51 0.68 7.98 9.90
C PHE A 51 0.26 7.52 11.30
N ASN A 52 -0.39 8.40 12.08
CA ASN A 52 -0.98 7.99 13.36
C ASN A 52 -2.08 6.93 13.16
N LEU A 53 -2.94 7.14 12.16
CA LEU A 53 -3.99 6.19 11.76
C LEU A 53 -3.40 4.84 11.28
N LEU A 54 -2.28 4.85 10.55
CA LEU A 54 -1.57 3.62 10.14
C LEU A 54 -1.11 2.81 11.35
N ILE A 55 -0.45 3.46 12.32
CA ILE A 55 0.09 2.78 13.52
C ILE A 55 -1.05 2.16 14.33
N PHE A 56 -2.14 2.89 14.50
CA PHE A 56 -3.31 2.41 15.23
C PHE A 56 -3.92 1.16 14.57
N ASN A 57 -4.23 1.24 13.28
CA ASN A 57 -4.82 0.11 12.55
C ASN A 57 -3.87 -1.08 12.42
N TRP A 58 -2.56 -0.82 12.29
CA TRP A 58 -1.56 -1.87 12.26
C TRP A 58 -1.54 -2.63 13.58
N LYS A 59 -1.52 -1.93 14.73
CA LYS A 59 -1.58 -2.59 16.04
C LYS A 59 -2.84 -3.45 16.14
N ASN A 60 -4.00 -2.93 15.78
CA ASN A 60 -5.25 -3.68 15.86
C ASN A 60 -5.19 -4.98 15.03
N GLU A 61 -4.61 -4.92 13.82
CA GLU A 61 -4.45 -6.11 12.98
C GLU A 61 -3.39 -7.08 13.55
N MET A 62 -2.29 -6.59 14.12
CA MET A 62 -1.27 -7.42 14.76
C MET A 62 -1.84 -8.15 15.99
N ASP A 63 -2.60 -7.46 16.84
CA ASP A 63 -3.28 -8.05 17.99
C ASP A 63 -4.27 -9.13 17.56
N LYS A 64 -5.08 -8.84 16.53
CA LYS A 64 -6.04 -9.80 15.95
C LYS A 64 -5.36 -11.07 15.43
N ARG A 65 -4.14 -10.97 14.92
CA ARG A 65 -3.33 -12.09 14.42
C ARG A 65 -2.47 -12.75 15.51
N GLY A 66 -2.50 -12.26 16.74
CA GLY A 66 -1.69 -12.77 17.84
C GLY A 66 -0.19 -12.47 17.72
N TYR A 67 0.19 -11.42 16.98
CA TYR A 67 1.58 -11.00 16.87
C TYR A 67 2.01 -10.09 18.02
N TYR A 68 3.29 -10.17 18.38
CA TYR A 68 3.87 -9.29 19.38
C TYR A 68 3.96 -7.83 18.89
N VAL A 69 3.43 -6.91 19.68
CA VAL A 69 3.59 -5.46 19.53
C VAL A 69 4.42 -4.94 20.70
N ASN A 70 5.50 -4.22 20.41
CA ASN A 70 6.38 -3.71 21.47
C ASN A 70 5.76 -2.53 22.23
N SER A 71 6.31 -2.24 23.41
CA SER A 71 5.82 -1.18 24.30
C SER A 71 5.78 0.20 23.63
N PHE A 72 6.77 0.53 22.79
CA PHE A 72 6.80 1.79 22.05
C PHE A 72 5.60 1.96 21.11
N HIS A 73 5.35 0.99 20.22
CA HIS A 73 4.24 1.11 19.27
C HIS A 73 2.88 1.02 19.97
N SER A 74 2.77 0.16 21.00
CA SER A 74 1.57 0.10 21.84
C SER A 74 1.29 1.44 22.51
N PHE A 75 2.29 2.04 23.16
CA PHE A 75 2.17 3.37 23.75
C PHE A 75 1.79 4.41 22.70
N TYR A 76 2.48 4.45 21.56
CA TYR A 76 2.22 5.42 20.51
C TYR A 76 0.79 5.33 19.98
N SER A 77 0.29 4.11 19.70
CA SER A 77 -1.07 3.89 19.21
C SER A 77 -2.18 4.34 20.17
N LEU A 78 -1.92 4.30 21.47
CA LEU A 78 -2.89 4.65 22.52
C LEU A 78 -2.89 6.15 22.85
N ASN A 79 -1.78 6.84 22.58
CA ASN A 79 -1.57 8.23 23.02
C ASN A 79 -1.64 9.25 21.88
N ASN A 80 -1.96 8.83 20.65
CA ASN A 80 -2.13 9.73 19.52
C ASN A 80 -3.58 9.70 19.02
N SER A 81 -4.17 10.87 18.86
CA SER A 81 -5.45 11.04 18.17
C SER A 81 -5.25 11.19 16.67
N PHE A 82 -6.28 10.81 15.93
CA PHE A 82 -6.37 11.00 14.48
C PHE A 82 -7.84 11.06 14.07
N HIS A 83 -8.09 11.64 12.91
CA HIS A 83 -9.37 11.48 12.21
C HIS A 83 -9.20 10.49 11.06
N GLN A 84 -10.32 9.88 10.65
CA GLN A 84 -10.32 8.94 9.53
C GLN A 84 -9.96 9.69 8.23
N VAL A 85 -8.98 9.15 7.51
CA VAL A 85 -8.51 9.65 6.21
C VAL A 85 -8.36 8.45 5.31
N GLU A 86 -9.03 8.46 4.16
CA GLU A 86 -8.97 7.37 3.20
C GLU A 86 -7.78 7.51 2.26
N THR A 87 -7.22 6.37 1.88
CA THR A 87 -6.18 6.28 0.87
C THR A 87 -6.82 6.29 -0.53
N ASP A 88 -6.26 7.07 -1.45
CA ASP A 88 -6.63 7.04 -2.87
C ASP A 88 -6.58 5.61 -3.44
N TYR A 89 -7.59 5.24 -4.22
CA TYR A 89 -7.73 3.89 -4.78
C TYR A 89 -6.50 3.47 -5.60
N PHE A 90 -5.88 4.38 -6.36
CA PHE A 90 -4.72 4.04 -7.17
C PHE A 90 -3.50 3.69 -6.31
N LEU A 91 -3.36 4.27 -5.12
CA LEU A 91 -2.32 3.90 -4.16
C LEU A 91 -2.57 2.51 -3.57
N ILE A 92 -3.84 2.16 -3.32
CA ILE A 92 -4.24 0.80 -2.90
C ILE A 92 -3.95 -0.20 -4.02
N LEU A 93 -4.42 0.08 -5.24
CA LEU A 93 -4.23 -0.77 -6.41
C LEU A 93 -2.75 -1.01 -6.72
N GLU A 94 -1.93 0.02 -6.62
CA GLU A 94 -0.49 -0.11 -6.83
C GLU A 94 0.14 -1.07 -5.80
N CYS A 95 -0.27 -0.98 -4.52
CA CYS A 95 0.26 -1.84 -3.47
C CYS A 95 -0.11 -3.31 -3.74
N ILE A 96 -1.34 -3.54 -4.18
CA ILE A 96 -1.85 -4.84 -4.60
C ILE A 96 -1.04 -5.41 -5.77
N ILE A 97 -0.82 -4.60 -6.82
CA ILE A 97 -0.03 -5.01 -8.00
C ILE A 97 1.40 -5.38 -7.59
N GLN A 98 2.03 -4.61 -6.70
CA GLN A 98 3.37 -4.95 -6.21
C GLN A 98 3.42 -6.29 -5.49
N TRP A 99 2.39 -6.65 -4.72
CA TRP A 99 2.33 -7.91 -4.00
C TRP A 99 2.05 -9.10 -4.92
N GLU A 100 1.14 -8.95 -5.88
CA GLU A 100 0.92 -9.94 -6.94
C GLU A 100 2.22 -10.21 -7.70
N LEU A 101 2.97 -9.16 -8.10
CA LEU A 101 4.24 -9.30 -8.81
C LEU A 101 5.38 -9.90 -7.97
N LYS A 102 5.26 -9.89 -6.64
CA LYS A 102 6.21 -10.51 -5.71
C LYS A 102 5.76 -11.91 -5.28
N ASP A 103 4.72 -12.44 -5.91
CA ASP A 103 4.12 -13.75 -5.62
C ASP A 103 3.65 -13.87 -4.16
N PHE A 104 3.24 -12.76 -3.55
CA PHE A 104 2.64 -12.77 -2.22
C PHE A 104 1.16 -13.13 -2.31
N LEU A 105 0.70 -14.02 -1.44
CA LEU A 105 -0.71 -14.40 -1.36
C LEU A 105 -1.45 -13.52 -0.34
N PRO A 106 -2.74 -13.19 -0.58
CA PRO A 106 -3.59 -12.56 0.42
C PRO A 106 -3.68 -13.41 1.69
N TYR A 107 -3.59 -12.75 2.83
CA TYR A 107 -3.69 -13.42 4.12
C TYR A 107 -5.11 -13.90 4.41
N ASN A 108 -5.21 -15.15 4.89
CA ASN A 108 -6.41 -15.75 5.46
C ASN A 108 -7.70 -15.55 4.63
N THR A 109 -7.59 -15.70 3.31
CA THR A 109 -8.73 -15.60 2.41
C THR A 109 -8.54 -16.44 1.15
N LYS A 110 -9.65 -16.78 0.49
CA LYS A 110 -9.66 -17.41 -0.85
C LYS A 110 -9.73 -16.38 -1.98
N LEU A 111 -9.80 -15.09 -1.66
CA LEU A 111 -9.83 -14.03 -2.67
C LEU A 111 -8.47 -13.88 -3.35
N THR A 112 -8.49 -13.55 -4.63
CA THR A 112 -7.29 -13.11 -5.36
C THR A 112 -7.06 -11.62 -5.13
N TRP A 113 -5.85 -11.13 -5.38
CA TRP A 113 -5.54 -9.70 -5.36
C TRP A 113 -6.42 -8.88 -6.30
N TYR A 114 -6.72 -9.42 -7.48
CA TYR A 114 -7.71 -8.83 -8.39
C TYR A 114 -9.07 -8.63 -7.72
N LYS A 115 -9.66 -9.67 -7.10
CA LYS A 115 -10.95 -9.55 -6.41
C LYS A 115 -10.90 -8.57 -5.24
N ILE A 116 -9.79 -8.55 -4.50
CA ILE A 116 -9.58 -7.58 -3.43
C ILE A 116 -9.56 -6.15 -3.99
N SER A 117 -8.87 -5.93 -5.11
CA SER A 117 -8.83 -4.61 -5.77
C SER A 117 -10.20 -4.16 -6.28
N GLN A 118 -11.06 -5.09 -6.73
CA GLN A 118 -12.43 -4.76 -7.13
C GLN A 118 -13.26 -4.27 -5.93
N ILE A 119 -13.16 -4.94 -4.77
CA ILE A 119 -13.86 -4.52 -3.54
C ILE A 119 -13.49 -3.07 -3.18
N TYR A 120 -12.21 -2.68 -3.29
CA TYR A 120 -11.81 -1.31 -3.00
C TYR A 120 -12.24 -0.32 -4.09
N LEU A 121 -12.28 -0.74 -5.36
CA LEU A 121 -12.78 0.10 -6.45
C LEU A 121 -14.27 0.42 -6.26
N GLU A 122 -15.08 -0.59 -5.96
CA GLU A 122 -16.52 -0.49 -5.69
C GLU A 122 -16.85 0.39 -4.48
N ASN A 123 -15.89 0.58 -3.57
CA ASN A 123 -16.05 1.46 -2.42
C ASN A 123 -15.45 2.86 -2.63
N SER A 124 -14.67 3.07 -3.68
CA SER A 124 -14.03 4.35 -4.01
C SER A 124 -14.96 5.34 -4.74
N SER A 125 -14.55 6.60 -4.90
CA SER A 125 -15.27 7.57 -5.73
C SER A 125 -15.31 7.21 -7.23
N LEU A 126 -14.53 6.22 -7.68
CA LEU A 126 -14.46 5.76 -9.07
C LEU A 126 -15.52 4.71 -9.44
N LYS A 127 -16.48 4.47 -8.53
CA LYS A 127 -17.56 3.45 -8.46
C LYS A 127 -18.30 3.01 -9.74
N LEU A 128 -18.04 3.58 -10.91
CA LEU A 128 -18.83 3.41 -12.13
C LEU A 128 -18.02 2.96 -13.35
N LYS A 129 -16.73 2.63 -13.20
CA LYS A 129 -15.89 2.15 -14.32
C LYS A 129 -15.74 0.63 -14.29
N SER A 130 -16.01 -0.04 -15.41
CA SER A 130 -15.77 -1.47 -15.55
C SER A 130 -14.29 -1.77 -15.38
N PHE A 131 -13.92 -2.51 -14.34
CA PHE A 131 -12.55 -2.98 -14.14
C PHE A 131 -12.50 -4.50 -14.28
N THR A 132 -11.98 -4.95 -15.42
CA THR A 132 -11.91 -6.38 -15.76
C THR A 132 -10.56 -6.98 -15.39
N ILE A 133 -10.49 -8.32 -15.36
CA ILE A 133 -9.22 -9.03 -15.16
C ILE A 133 -8.21 -8.71 -16.27
N LYS A 134 -8.68 -8.39 -17.48
CA LYS A 134 -7.83 -7.99 -18.60
C LYS A 134 -7.18 -6.62 -18.32
N ASP A 135 -7.93 -5.71 -17.71
CA ASP A 135 -7.42 -4.39 -17.31
C ASP A 135 -6.38 -4.53 -16.22
N TYR A 136 -6.70 -5.29 -15.17
CA TYR A 136 -5.78 -5.60 -14.09
C TYR A 136 -4.46 -6.19 -14.61
N ASN A 137 -4.52 -7.18 -15.51
CA ASN A 137 -3.34 -7.79 -16.12
C ASN A 137 -2.54 -6.79 -16.99
N SER A 138 -3.21 -5.87 -17.66
CA SER A 138 -2.57 -4.81 -18.46
C SER A 138 -1.80 -3.84 -17.57
N LEU A 139 -2.42 -3.40 -16.47
CA LEU A 139 -1.78 -2.55 -15.46
C LEU A 139 -0.58 -3.26 -14.81
N LEU A 140 -0.72 -4.54 -14.47
CA LEU A 140 0.33 -5.35 -13.90
C LEU A 140 1.53 -5.50 -14.84
N LYS A 141 1.28 -5.78 -16.13
CA LYS A 141 2.33 -5.85 -17.16
C LYS A 141 3.07 -4.53 -17.30
N TRP A 142 2.34 -3.43 -17.42
CA TRP A 142 2.94 -2.10 -17.54
C TRP A 142 3.78 -1.75 -16.30
N TYR A 143 3.23 -1.98 -15.10
CA TYR A 143 3.94 -1.70 -13.85
C TYR A 143 5.22 -2.50 -13.73
N LYS A 144 5.17 -3.80 -14.07
CA LYS A 144 6.35 -4.69 -14.09
C LYS A 144 7.45 -4.17 -15.00
N GLN A 145 7.10 -3.75 -16.22
CA GLN A 145 8.07 -3.28 -17.22
C GLN A 145 8.74 -1.96 -16.82
N ASN A 146 8.02 -1.07 -16.12
CA ASN A 146 8.50 0.27 -15.82
C ASN A 146 9.16 0.40 -14.44
N PHE A 147 8.72 -0.38 -13.45
CA PHE A 147 9.10 -0.15 -12.05
C PHE A 147 9.64 -1.39 -11.32
N MET A 148 9.75 -2.55 -11.98
CA MET A 148 10.24 -3.77 -11.34
C MET A 148 11.48 -4.31 -12.03
N VAL A 149 12.42 -4.82 -11.23
CA VAL A 149 13.60 -5.56 -11.71
C VAL A 149 13.86 -6.77 -10.85
N LEU A 150 14.50 -7.79 -11.42
CA LEU A 150 14.98 -8.93 -10.64
C LEU A 150 16.21 -8.52 -9.81
N ASN A 151 16.27 -9.02 -8.57
CA ASN A 151 17.50 -8.99 -7.78
C ASN A 151 18.37 -10.22 -8.07
N GLN A 152 19.53 -10.31 -7.42
CA GLN A 152 20.46 -11.45 -7.57
C GLN A 152 19.86 -12.80 -7.15
N ALA A 153 18.79 -12.79 -6.34
CA ALA A 153 18.06 -13.97 -5.91
C ALA A 153 16.83 -14.26 -6.79
N ASN A 154 16.76 -13.69 -8.00
CA ASN A 154 15.63 -13.78 -8.93
C ASN A 154 14.26 -13.38 -8.32
N LYS A 155 14.26 -12.48 -7.33
CA LYS A 155 13.03 -11.91 -6.76
C LYS A 155 12.80 -10.51 -7.31
N TRP A 156 11.54 -10.22 -7.66
CA TRP A 156 11.12 -8.90 -8.11
C TRP A 156 11.27 -7.85 -7.00
N LYS A 157 11.95 -6.76 -7.31
CA LYS A 157 12.06 -5.57 -6.45
C LYS A 157 11.69 -4.29 -7.21
N PRO A 158 11.10 -3.31 -6.53
CA PRO A 158 10.89 -1.99 -7.12
C PRO A 158 12.22 -1.34 -7.53
N LYS A 159 12.23 -0.61 -8.65
CA LYS A 159 13.35 0.21 -9.13
C LYS A 159 12.81 1.58 -9.56
N ASN A 160 13.42 2.64 -9.02
CA ASN A 160 13.11 4.03 -9.38
C ASN A 160 11.61 4.35 -9.38
N LEU A 161 10.88 3.83 -8.39
CA LEU A 161 9.43 4.02 -8.28
C LEU A 161 9.09 5.51 -8.18
N ASP A 162 8.27 5.97 -9.11
CA ASP A 162 7.69 7.31 -9.14
C ASP A 162 6.17 7.12 -9.09
N ILE A 163 5.62 7.24 -7.88
CA ILE A 163 4.21 6.89 -7.64
C ILE A 163 3.27 7.87 -8.36
N ASN A 164 3.69 9.11 -8.59
CA ASN A 164 2.89 10.09 -9.33
C ASN A 164 2.71 9.63 -10.78
N LYS A 165 3.76 9.08 -11.40
CA LYS A 165 3.65 8.46 -12.74
C LYS A 165 2.73 7.25 -12.74
N VAL A 166 2.79 6.42 -11.69
CA VAL A 166 1.90 5.26 -11.57
C VAL A 166 0.45 5.69 -11.46
N THR A 167 0.14 6.59 -10.52
CA THR A 167 -1.21 7.14 -10.32
C THR A 167 -1.73 7.81 -11.58
N GLN A 168 -0.91 8.63 -12.26
CA GLN A 168 -1.30 9.29 -13.50
C GLN A 168 -1.59 8.28 -14.62
N TYR A 169 -0.75 7.25 -14.77
CA TYR A 169 -0.98 6.21 -15.78
C TYR A 169 -2.24 5.40 -15.49
N PHE A 170 -2.46 4.99 -14.23
CA PHE A 170 -3.68 4.27 -13.84
C PHE A 170 -4.91 5.14 -14.10
N LYS A 171 -4.90 6.40 -13.67
CA LYS A 171 -6.00 7.33 -13.92
C LYS A 171 -6.32 7.44 -15.42
N ASN A 172 -5.31 7.68 -16.26
CA ASN A 172 -5.48 7.75 -17.71
C ASN A 172 -5.98 6.43 -18.31
N TYR A 173 -5.53 5.28 -17.79
CA TYR A 173 -6.00 3.97 -18.25
C TYR A 173 -7.50 3.81 -17.98
N PHE A 174 -7.96 4.22 -16.80
CA PHE A 174 -9.37 4.21 -16.43
C PHE A 174 -10.18 5.30 -17.15
N ASP A 175 -9.61 6.43 -17.54
CA ASP A 175 -10.34 7.49 -18.27
C ASP A 175 -10.56 7.16 -19.75
N ASN A 176 -9.71 6.31 -20.35
CA ASN A 176 -9.78 5.96 -21.76
C ASN A 176 -10.42 4.58 -22.06
N ASN A 177 -10.81 3.83 -21.03
CA ASN A 177 -11.50 2.54 -21.13
C ASN A 177 -12.76 2.55 -20.27
#